data_AF-A0A256ZGQ6-F1
#
_entry.id   AF-A0A256ZGQ6-F1
#
_cell.length_a   1.000
_cell.length_b   1.000
_cell.length_c   1.000
_cell.angle_alpha   90.00
_cell.angle_beta   90.00
_cell.angle_gamma   90.00
#
_symmetry.space_group_name_H-M   'P 1'
#
loop_
_entity.id
_entity.type
_entity.pdbx_description
1 polymer ?
#
loop_
_entity_poly.entity_id
_entity_poly.type
_entity_poly.pdbx_seq_one_letter_code
_entity_poly.pdbx_strand_id
1 'polypeptide(L)' 'MDLIVVSRSEVARVFELVGASCIVVSRDEDVLEVIKGAVRSGHKVVVVDEDVAKVVGKVERSC' A
#
# COMPACT_ATOMS: atom_id res chain seq x y z
N MET A 1 1.77 7.06 13.72
CA MET A 1 2.99 7.05 12.89
C MET A 1 2.66 7.71 11.57
N ASP A 2 3.61 8.40 10.95
CA ASP A 2 3.32 9.26 9.78
C ASP A 2 3.44 8.52 8.43
N LEU A 3 4.00 7.31 8.40
CA LEU A 3 4.32 6.56 7.17
C LEU A 3 3.65 5.18 7.16
N ILE A 4 2.99 4.84 6.06
CA ILE A 4 2.51 3.49 5.76
C ILE A 4 3.02 3.02 4.40
N VAL A 5 3.46 1.78 4.32
CA VAL A 5 3.99 1.14 3.11
C VAL A 5 3.05 0.01 2.69
N VAL A 6 2.61 0.02 1.43
CA VAL A 6 1.80 -1.04 0.83
C VAL A 6 2.59 -1.66 -0.32
N SER A 7 2.83 -2.98 -0.23
CA SER A 7 3.71 -3.70 -1.14
C SER A 7 3.23 -5.13 -1.35
N ARG A 8 3.63 -5.80 -2.43
CA ARG A 8 3.48 -7.25 -2.63
C ARG A 8 4.65 -8.05 -2.09
N SER A 9 5.78 -7.39 -1.90
CA SER A 9 7.01 -8.00 -1.42
C SER A 9 7.09 -7.94 0.11
N GLU A 10 7.35 -9.08 0.73
CA GLU A 10 7.70 -9.20 2.16
C GLU A 10 8.93 -8.37 2.53
N VAL A 11 9.80 -8.04 1.56
CA VAL A 11 10.97 -7.17 1.77
C VAL A 11 10.57 -5.80 2.32
N ALA A 12 9.38 -5.30 1.97
CA ALA A 12 8.88 -4.01 2.47
C ALA A 12 8.74 -3.97 3.99
N ARG A 13 8.64 -5.12 4.67
CA ARG A 13 8.59 -5.17 6.13
C ARG A 13 9.86 -4.63 6.80
N VAL A 14 10.97 -4.50 6.06
CA VAL A 14 12.17 -3.80 6.56
C VAL A 14 11.88 -2.36 7.00
N PHE A 15 10.86 -1.70 6.42
CA PHE A 15 10.45 -0.35 6.82
C PHE A 15 9.82 -0.31 8.23
N GLU A 16 9.38 -1.44 8.78
CA GLU A 16 8.94 -1.53 10.17
C GLU A 16 10.08 -1.17 11.15
N LEU A 17 11.35 -1.43 10.78
CA LEU A 17 12.53 -1.09 11.58
C LEU A 17 12.73 0.42 11.77
N VAL A 18 12.22 1.24 10.84
CA VAL A 18 12.25 2.71 10.92
C VAL A 18 10.90 3.28 11.40
N GLY A 19 10.00 2.41 11.88
CA GLY A 19 8.71 2.82 12.43
C GLY A 19 7.63 3.11 11.39
N ALA A 20 7.72 2.52 10.20
CA ALA A 20 6.59 2.53 9.26
C ALA A 20 5.59 1.43 9.60
N SER A 21 4.30 1.69 9.37
CA SER A 21 3.30 0.62 9.26
C SER A 21 3.50 -0.07 7.91
N CYS A 22 3.52 -1.40 7.85
CA CYS A 22 3.68 -2.13 6.59
C CYS A 22 2.52 -3.08 6.35
N ILE A 23 1.97 -3.07 5.14
CA ILE A 23 0.95 -4.02 4.69
C ILE A 23 1.47 -4.72 3.44
N VAL A 24 1.54 -6.05 3.52
CA VAL A 24 1.85 -6.89 2.36
C VAL A 24 0.55 -7.42 1.76
N VAL A 25 0.28 -7.07 0.50
CA VAL A 25 -0.93 -7.46 -0.22
C VAL A 25 -0.57 -8.44 -1.35
N SER A 26 -1.24 -9.59 -1.38
CA SER A 26 -0.92 -10.66 -2.35
C SER A 26 -1.86 -10.68 -3.56
N ARG A 27 -3.12 -10.24 -3.39
CA ARG A 27 -4.15 -10.31 -4.43
C ARG A 27 -4.55 -8.94 -4.94
N ASP A 28 -4.78 -8.85 -6.25
CA ASP A 28 -5.21 -7.62 -6.93
C ASP A 28 -6.55 -7.09 -6.42
N GLU A 29 -7.47 -8.00 -6.06
CA GLU A 29 -8.81 -7.67 -5.55
C GLU A 29 -8.76 -6.89 -4.23
N ASP A 30 -7.76 -7.16 -3.39
CA ASP A 30 -7.60 -6.57 -2.07
C ASP A 30 -6.88 -5.20 -2.10
N VAL A 31 -6.13 -4.91 -3.18
CA VAL A 31 -5.27 -3.73 -3.29
C VAL A 31 -6.04 -2.43 -3.04
N LEU A 32 -7.22 -2.28 -3.63
CA LEU A 32 -8.03 -1.07 -3.51
C LEU A 32 -8.52 -0.85 -2.08
N GLU A 33 -8.98 -1.91 -1.42
CA GLU A 33 -9.48 -1.81 -0.05
C GLU A 33 -8.34 -1.50 0.92
N VAL A 34 -7.18 -2.13 0.73
CA VAL A 34 -5.97 -1.86 1.51
C VAL A 34 -5.53 -0.40 1.35
N ILE A 35 -5.46 0.13 0.13
CA ILE A 35 -5.07 1.52 -0.09
C ILE A 35 -6.09 2.49 0.48
N LYS A 36 -7.39 2.24 0.30
CA LYS A 36 -8.45 3.06 0.93
C LYS A 36 -8.33 3.04 2.44
N GLY A 37 -8.03 1.89 3.03
CA GLY A 37 -7.72 1.75 4.46
C GLY A 37 -6.49 2.55 4.87
N ALA A 38 -5.40 2.44 4.11
CA ALA A 38 -4.16 3.17 4.34
C ALA A 38 -4.37 4.70 4.29
N VAL A 39 -5.11 5.21 3.31
CA VAL A 39 -5.45 6.64 3.22
C VAL A 39 -6.29 7.11 4.40
N ARG A 40 -7.21 6.27 4.90
CA ARG A 40 -8.08 6.61 6.06
C ARG A 40 -7.40 6.41 7.41
N SER A 41 -6.26 5.74 7.46
CA SER A 41 -5.60 5.34 8.71
C SER A 41 -4.85 6.47 9.44
N GLY A 42 -4.91 7.70 8.92
CA GLY A 42 -4.31 8.88 9.56
C GLY A 42 -2.80 9.04 9.36
N HIS A 43 -2.17 8.16 8.57
CA HIS A 43 -0.77 8.33 8.13
C HIS A 43 -0.69 9.50 7.13
N LYS A 44 0.41 10.27 7.18
CA LYS A 44 0.62 11.44 6.32
C LYS A 44 1.16 11.06 4.95
N VAL A 45 1.89 9.95 4.87
CA VAL A 45 2.54 9.47 3.66
C VAL A 45 2.17 8.01 3.44
N VAL A 46 1.68 7.71 2.23
CA VAL A 46 1.44 6.35 1.75
C VAL A 46 2.48 6.06 0.69
N VAL A 47 3.35 5.09 0.94
CA VAL A 47 4.30 4.56 -0.05
C VAL A 47 3.70 3.31 -0.65
N VAL A 48 3.76 3.22 -1.97
CA VAL A 48 3.18 2.12 -2.72
C VAL A 48 4.27 1.54 -3.62
N ASP A 49 4.42 0.23 -3.64
CA ASP A 49 5.30 -0.39 -4.62
C ASP A 49 4.75 -0.23 -6.05
N GLU A 50 5.60 -0.47 -7.05
CA GLU A 50 5.24 -0.31 -8.46
C GLU A 50 4.10 -1.25 -8.89
N ASP A 51 4.06 -2.47 -8.38
CA ASP A 51 3.10 -3.50 -8.82
C ASP A 51 1.70 -3.29 -8.23
N VAL A 52 1.63 -2.79 -7.01
CA VAL A 52 0.42 -2.30 -6.37
C VAL A 52 -0.05 -1.02 -7.08
N ALA A 53 0.85 -0.08 -7.40
CA ALA A 53 0.50 1.13 -8.13
C ALA A 53 -0.09 0.84 -9.53
N LYS A 54 0.45 -0.16 -10.24
CA LYS A 54 -0.10 -0.63 -11.52
C LYS A 54 -1.54 -1.11 -11.41
N VAL A 55 -1.91 -1.80 -10.32
CA VAL A 55 -3.29 -2.26 -10.12
C VAL A 55 -4.24 -1.09 -9.92
N VAL A 56 -3.87 -0.13 -9.08
CA VAL A 56 -4.68 1.08 -8.86
C VAL A 56 -4.91 1.83 -10.18
N GLY A 57 -3.85 2.04 -10.97
CA GLY A 57 -3.96 2.73 -12.25
C GLY A 57 -4.81 2.00 -13.30
N LYS A 58 -4.93 0.67 -13.23
CA LYS A 58 -5.85 -0.10 -14.10
C LYS A 58 -7.32 0.11 -13.72
N VAL A 59 -7.58 0.18 -12.41
CA VAL A 59 -8.94 0.34 -11.88
C VAL A 59 -9.49 1.71 -12.26
N GLU A 60 -8.71 2.79 -12.12
CA GLU A 60 -9.19 4.14 -12.45
C GLU A 60 -9.45 4.36 -13.94
N ARG A 61 -8.82 3.60 -14.83
CA ARG A 61 -9.05 3.69 -16.30
C ARG A 61 -10.26 2.87 -16.78
N SER A 62 -10.82 2.04 -15.90
CA SER A 62 -11.97 1.18 -16.20
C SER A 62 -13.29 1.80 -15.72
N CYS A 63 -13.23 3.01 -15.13
CA CYS A 63 -14.36 3.89 -14.82
C CYS A 63 -14.36 5.08 -15.78
#